data_AF-A0A645DKU8-F1
#
_entry.id   AF-A0A645DKU8-F1
#
_cell.length_a   1.000
_cell.length_b   1.000
_cell.length_c   1.000
_cell.angle_alpha   90.00
_cell.angle_beta   90.00
_cell.angle_gamma   90.00
#
_symmetry.space_group_name_H-M   'P 1'
#
loop_
_entity.id
_entity.type
_entity.pdbx_description
1 polymer ?
#
loop_
_entity_poly.entity_id
_entity_poly.type
_entity_poly.pdbx_seq_one_letter_code
_entity_poly.pdbx_strand_id
1 'polypeptide(L)' 'MVEQIKEQLIIKYRLSREIHTKHNNIYEGEKITLIENTITGELKIKPRRR' A
#
# COMPACT_ATOMS: atom_id res chain seq x y z
N MET A 1 -6.27 -9.68 10.33
CA MET A 1 -5.83 -10.51 9.17
C MET A 1 -5.33 -9.64 8.01
N VAL A 2 -6.14 -8.69 7.51
CA VAL A 2 -5.72 -7.74 6.46
C VAL A 2 -4.54 -6.86 6.89
N GLU A 3 -4.52 -6.41 8.16
CA GLU A 3 -3.43 -5.60 8.70
C GLU A 3 -2.06 -6.30 8.67
N GLN A 4 -2.04 -7.59 9.01
CA GLN A 4 -0.80 -8.41 8.96
C GLN A 4 -0.30 -8.59 7.52
N ILE A 5 -1.22 -8.73 6.55
CA ILE A 5 -0.87 -8.83 5.13
C ILE A 5 -0.28 -7.49 4.65
N LYS A 6 -0.88 -6.36 5.06
CA LYS A 6 -0.37 -5.02 4.75
C LYS A 6 1.05 -4.83 5.28
N GLU A 7 1.29 -5.13 6.56
CA GLU A 7 2.63 -5.03 7.17
C GLU A 7 3.67 -5.89 6.43
N GLN A 8 3.33 -7.15 6.11
CA GLN A 8 4.22 -8.02 5.36
C GLN A 8 4.54 -7.47 3.96
N LEU A 9 3.56 -6.88 3.27
CA LEU A 9 3.78 -6.26 1.96
C LEU A 9 4.67 -5.01 2.05
N ILE A 10 4.45 -4.16 3.05
CA ILE A 10 5.27 -2.96 3.30
C ILE A 10 6.73 -3.35 3.52
N ILE A 11 6.99 -4.35 4.37
CA ILE A 11 8.33 -4.83 4.67
C ILE A 11 8.96 -5.50 3.43
N LYS A 12 8.24 -6.43 2.80
CA LYS A 12 8.75 -7.21 1.65
C LYS A 12 9.14 -6.33 0.46
N TYR A 13 8.35 -5.30 0.18
CA TYR A 13 8.56 -4.42 -0.97
C TYR A 13 9.24 -3.09 -0.61
N ARG A 14 9.66 -2.92 0.65
CA ARG A 14 10.31 -1.71 1.16
C ARG A 14 9.51 -0.46 0.79
N LEU A 15 8.21 -0.48 1.08
CA LEU A 15 7.32 0.66 0.82
C LEU A 15 7.59 1.74 1.88
N SER A 16 8.47 2.69 1.56
CA SER A 16 9.00 3.65 2.53
C SER A 16 8.27 4.99 2.52
N ARG A 17 7.49 5.28 1.47
CA ARG A 17 6.75 6.53 1.36
C ARG A 17 5.27 6.28 1.57
N GLU A 18 4.69 7.01 2.51
CA GLU A 18 3.28 6.93 2.84
C GLU A 18 2.57 8.23 2.44
N ILE A 19 1.41 8.11 1.80
CA ILE A 19 0.57 9.22 1.39
C ILE A 19 -0.85 8.94 1.85
N HIS A 20 -1.40 9.84 2.65
CA HIS A 20 -2.78 9.76 3.10
C HIS A 20 -3.66 10.66 2.27
N THR A 21 -4.77 10.11 1.80
CA THR A 21 -5.85 10.83 1.14
C THR A 21 -7.12 10.68 1.97
N LYS A 22 -8.18 11.38 1.59
CA LYS A 22 -9.47 11.33 2.30
C LYS A 22 -9.99 9.91 2.54
N HIS A 23 -9.69 8.98 1.62
CA HIS A 23 -10.26 7.62 1.62
C HIS A 23 -9.24 6.51 1.37
N ASN A 24 -7.95 6.84 1.27
CA ASN A 24 -6.92 5.83 1.01
C ASN A 24 -5.61 6.14 1.73
N ASN A 25 -4.93 5.08 2.15
CA ASN A 25 -3.51 5.09 2.50
C ASN A 25 -2.73 4.49 1.32
N ILE A 26 -1.72 5.20 0.85
CA ILE A 26 -0.91 4.79 -0.30
C ILE A 26 0.52 4.61 0.18
N TYR A 27 1.07 3.42 -0.03
CA TYR A 27 2.44 3.07 0.31
C TYR A 27 3.24 2.84 -0.97
N GLU A 28 4.20 3.72 -1.26
CA GLU A 28 5.03 3.62 -2.45
C GLU A 28 6.39 2.99 -2.16
N GLY A 29 6.80 2.08 -3.02
CA GLY A 29 8.16 1.56 -3.10
C GLY A 29 8.78 1.81 -4.48
N GLU A 30 9.91 1.15 -4.70
CA GLU A 30 10.65 1.29 -5.96
C GLU A 30 9.91 0.64 -7.14
N LYS A 31 9.33 -0.55 -6.92
CA LYS A 31 8.73 -1.37 -7.99
C LYS A 31 7.20 -1.42 -7.97
N ILE A 32 6.59 -1.19 -6.81
CA ILE A 32 5.14 -1.29 -6.63
C ILE A 32 4.63 -0.17 -5.73
N THR A 33 3.31 0.02 -5.80
CA THR A 33 2.52 0.86 -4.89
C THR A 33 1.41 0.00 -4.30
N LEU A 34 1.27 0.04 -2.99
CA LEU A 34 0.14 -0.54 -2.26
C LEU A 34 -0.85 0.58 -1.95
N ILE A 35 -2.14 0.32 -2.15
CA ILE A 35 -3.22 1.26 -1.87
C ILE A 35 -4.23 0.54 -0.98
N GLU A 36 -4.47 1.07 0.20
CA GLU A 36 -5.49 0.64 1.13
C GLU A 36 -6.65 1.63 1.07
N ASN A 37 -7.87 1.17 0.80
CA ASN A 37 -9.06 2.00 0.96
C ASN A 37 -9.49 1.97 2.43
N THR A 38 -9.53 3.13 3.08
CA THR A 38 -9.83 3.24 4.52
C THR A 38 -11.31 3.09 4.85
N ILE A 39 -12.21 3.17 3.85
CA ILE A 39 -13.65 2.95 4.02
C ILE A 39 -14.00 1.47 3.88
N THR A 40 -13.48 0.81 2.84
CA THR A 40 -13.86 -0.57 2.50
C THR A 40 -12.86 -1.62 3.00
N GLY A 41 -11.65 -1.22 3.39
CA GLY A 41 -10.57 -2.14 3.76
C GLY A 41 -9.92 -2.87 2.59
N GLU A 42 -10.26 -2.50 1.34
CA GLU A 42 -9.67 -3.11 0.16
C GLU A 42 -8.18 -2.77 0.02
N LEU A 43 -7.35 -3.79 -0.24
CA LEU A 43 -5.93 -3.62 -0.59
C LEU A 43 -5.73 -3.83 -2.10
N LYS A 44 -5.07 -2.88 -2.76
CA LYS A 44 -4.73 -2.92 -4.18
C LYS A 44 -3.23 -2.77 -4.35
N ILE A 45 -2.62 -3.66 -5.15
CA ILE A 45 -1.21 -3.57 -5.52
C ILE A 45 -1.13 -3.12 -6.98
N LYS A 46 -0.31 -2.10 -7.25
CA LYS A 46 -0.06 -1.60 -8.60
C LYS A 46 1.44 -1.64 -8.88
N PRO A 47 1.89 -2.21 -10.02
CA PRO A 47 3.27 -2.05 -10.44
C PRO A 47 3.54 -0.59 -10.80
N ARG A 48 4.70 -0.08 -10.43
CA ARG A 48 5.14 1.26 -10.83
C ARG A 48 5.62 1.17 -12.27
N ARG A 49 4.85 1.73 -13.20
CA ARG A 49 5.30 1.86 -14.59
C ARG A 49 6.35 2.95 -14.63
N ARG A 50 7.57 2.55 -15.01
CA ARG A 50 8.71 3.44 -15.21
C ARG A 50 8.45 4.37 -16.39
#